data_AF-A0A969JTX0-F1
#
_entry.id   AF-A0A969JTX0-F1
#
_cell.length_a   1.000
_cell.length_b   1.000
_cell.length_c   1.000
_cell.angle_alpha   90.00
_cell.angle_beta   90.00
_cell.angle_gamma   90.00
#
_symmetry.space_group_name_H-M   'P 1'
#
loop_
_entity.id
_entity.type
_entity.pdbx_description
1 polymer ?
#
loop_
_entity_poly.entity_id
_entity_poly.type
_entity_poly.pdbx_seq_one_letter_code
_entity_poly.pdbx_strand_id
1 'polypeptide(L)'
;MRDRFECSTCGYVYLPMQGDERQGVPARTLFADLPEKWRCPVCSASKRRFQNLGPAGATGFKENAKYGLGVNTLDPGQKNLLIFGSLFVFFLIFLSLYGLG
;
A
#
# COMPACT_ATOMS: atom_id res chain seq x y z
N MET A 1 9.75 11.46 11.46
CA MET A 1 8.82 10.77 10.53
C MET A 1 9.15 11.22 9.11
N ARG A 2 9.24 10.33 8.11
CA ARG A 2 9.57 10.67 6.70
C ARG A 2 8.34 10.48 5.80
N ASP A 3 7.19 10.82 6.35
CA ASP A 3 5.90 10.52 5.74
C ASP A 3 5.67 11.43 4.54
N ARG A 4 4.99 10.89 3.53
CA ARG A 4 4.62 11.62 2.32
C ARG A 4 3.20 12.13 2.46
N PHE A 5 2.93 13.24 1.81
CA PHE A 5 1.63 13.90 1.91
C PHE A 5 1.06 14.14 0.53
N GLU A 6 -0.17 13.71 0.29
CA GLU A 6 -0.84 13.91 -0.99
C GLU A 6 -1.90 15.00 -0.90
N CYS A 7 -1.89 15.91 -1.86
CA CYS A 7 -2.91 16.92 -2.02
C CYS A 7 -4.22 16.28 -2.48
N SER A 8 -5.25 16.29 -1.63
CA SER A 8 -6.55 15.70 -1.93
C SER A 8 -7.33 16.45 -3.03
N THR A 9 -6.81 17.56 -3.53
CA THR A 9 -7.44 18.37 -4.59
C THR A 9 -6.91 18.03 -5.98
N CYS A 10 -5.62 17.67 -6.11
CA CYS A 10 -4.98 17.47 -7.41
C CYS A 10 -4.05 16.24 -7.50
N GLY A 11 -3.84 15.51 -6.40
CA GLY A 11 -2.97 14.33 -6.35
C GLY A 11 -1.47 14.62 -6.26
N TYR A 12 -1.04 15.89 -6.14
CA TYR A 12 0.38 16.19 -5.92
C TYR A 12 0.89 15.58 -4.61
N VAL A 13 2.00 14.84 -4.68
CA VAL A 13 2.64 14.21 -3.51
C VAL A 13 3.88 14.99 -3.10
N TYR A 14 3.85 15.56 -1.89
CA TYR A 14 5.02 16.12 -1.23
C TYR A 14 5.90 15.02 -0.64
N LEU A 15 7.17 15.01 -1.04
CA LEU A 15 8.20 14.10 -0.54
C LEU A 15 9.20 14.88 0.32
N PRO A 16 9.26 14.67 1.65
CA PRO A 16 10.23 15.36 2.50
C PRO A 16 11.67 15.23 2.01
N MET A 17 12.03 14.07 1.45
CA MET A 17 13.39 13.82 0.95
C MET A 17 13.74 14.65 -0.30
N GLN A 18 12.76 15.13 -1.05
CA GLN A 18 12.97 16.01 -2.21
C GLN A 18 12.74 17.48 -1.86
N GLY A 19 11.83 17.78 -0.92
CA GLY A 19 11.43 19.16 -0.64
C GLY A 19 10.55 19.73 -1.74
N ASP A 20 10.60 21.05 -1.93
CA ASP A 20 9.93 21.80 -2.99
C ASP A 20 10.83 22.98 -3.41
N GLU A 21 11.84 22.66 -4.23
CA GLU A 21 12.85 23.64 -4.68
C GLU A 21 12.25 24.85 -5.39
N ARG A 22 11.13 24.66 -6.10
CA ARG A 22 10.44 25.74 -6.83
C ARG A 22 9.92 26.83 -5.89
N GLN A 23 9.59 26.46 -4.65
CA GLN A 23 9.14 27.38 -3.61
C GLN A 23 10.20 27.63 -2.53
N GLY A 24 11.45 27.23 -2.77
CA GLY A 24 12.56 27.43 -1.83
C GLY A 24 12.52 26.51 -0.61
N VAL A 25 11.81 25.39 -0.68
CA VAL A 25 11.80 24.37 0.38
C VAL A 25 12.90 23.35 0.10
N PRO A 26 13.96 23.27 0.92
CA PRO A 26 15.05 22.35 0.66
C PRO A 26 14.64 20.89 0.90
N ALA A 27 15.41 19.98 0.29
CA ALA A 27 15.33 18.56 0.60
C ALA A 27 15.50 18.31 2.11
N ARG A 28 14.85 17.25 2.59
CA ARG A 28 14.74 16.83 4.01
C ARG A 28 13.92 17.77 4.90
N THR A 29 13.15 18.69 4.34
CA THR A 29 12.14 19.44 5.11
C THR A 29 10.94 18.54 5.41
N LEU A 30 10.49 18.44 6.66
CA LEU A 30 9.28 17.66 6.97
C LEU A 30 8.04 18.43 6.54
N PHE A 31 6.96 17.70 6.24
CA PHE A 31 5.69 18.35 5.94
C PHE A 31 5.23 19.22 7.12
N ALA A 32 5.45 18.79 8.36
CA ALA A 32 5.15 19.60 9.56
C ALA A 32 5.90 20.94 9.57
N ASP A 33 7.15 20.95 9.09
CA ASP A 33 8.04 22.11 9.09
C ASP A 33 7.80 23.07 7.91
N LEU A 34 6.95 22.69 6.95
CA LEU A 34 6.56 23.59 5.87
C LEU A 34 5.91 24.87 6.42
N PRO A 35 6.26 26.05 5.89
CA PRO A 35 5.62 27.31 6.27
C PRO A 35 4.10 27.24 6.19
N GLU A 36 3.37 27.92 7.08
CA GLU A 36 1.90 27.90 7.06
C GLU A 36 1.31 28.46 5.76
N LYS A 37 2.02 29.42 5.16
CA LYS A 37 1.70 30.02 3.86
C LYS A 37 2.07 29.16 2.64
N TRP A 38 2.76 28.03 2.83
CA TRP A 38 3.10 27.14 1.73
C TRP A 38 1.83 26.56 1.11
N ARG A 39 1.80 26.51 -0.22
CA ARG A 39 0.65 26.04 -1.00
C ARG A 39 1.10 24.98 -1.97
N CYS A 40 0.20 24.06 -2.31
CA CYS A 40 0.45 23.04 -3.30
C CYS A 40 0.99 23.67 -4.60
N PRO A 41 2.17 23.25 -5.10
CA PRO A 41 2.79 23.85 -6.28
C PRO A 41 2.01 23.59 -7.59
N VAL A 42 1.04 22.68 -7.55
CA VAL A 42 0.21 22.31 -8.71
C VAL A 42 -1.11 23.07 -8.72
N CYS A 43 -1.84 23.12 -7.60
CA CYS A 43 -3.21 23.66 -7.55
C CYS A 43 -3.40 24.83 -6.57
N SER A 44 -2.34 25.28 -5.89
CA SER A 44 -2.39 26.34 -4.88
C SER A 44 -3.28 26.07 -3.65
N ALA A 45 -3.75 24.83 -3.46
CA ALA A 45 -4.47 24.42 -2.26
C ALA A 45 -3.60 24.57 -1.01
N SER A 46 -4.24 24.91 0.12
CA SER A 46 -3.56 25.05 1.42
C SER A 46 -2.98 23.72 1.91
N LYS A 47 -1.96 23.79 2.78
CA LYS A 47 -1.40 22.64 3.52
C LYS A 47 -2.46 21.75 4.21
N ARG A 48 -3.60 22.32 4.62
CA ARG A 48 -4.72 21.58 5.24
C ARG A 48 -5.45 20.60 4.31
N ARG A 49 -5.26 20.71 2.99
CA ARG A 49 -5.83 19.79 1.98
C ARG A 49 -4.95 18.58 1.71
N PHE A 50 -3.90 18.38 2.49
CA PHE A 50 -3.01 17.23 2.34
C PHE A 50 -3.37 16.12 3.32
N GLN A 51 -3.27 14.88 2.85
CA GLN A 51 -3.46 13.68 3.64
C GLN A 51 -2.13 12.95 3.81
N ASN A 52 -1.89 12.42 5.01
CA ASN A 52 -0.69 11.63 5.29
C ASN A 52 -0.84 10.24 4.62
N LEU A 53 0.08 9.90 3.72
CA LEU A 53 0.16 8.59 3.04
C LEU A 53 1.10 7.60 3.73
N GLY A 54 1.65 7.97 4.89
CA GLY A 54 2.70 7.23 5.59
C GLY A 54 4.06 7.35 4.90
N PRO A 55 5.04 6.55 5.35
CA PRO A 55 6.38 6.57 4.79
C PRO A 55 6.40 6.12 3.33
N ALA A 56 7.17 6.83 2.50
CA ALA A 56 8.38 6.27 1.89
C ALA A 56 8.40 4.87 1.25
N GLY A 57 7.30 4.18 0.92
CA GLY A 57 7.34 2.77 0.47
C GLY A 57 6.32 1.84 1.12
N ALA A 58 5.48 2.36 2.03
CA ALA A 58 4.35 1.65 2.62
C ALA A 58 3.17 1.53 1.65
N THR A 59 3.41 0.96 0.46
CA THR A 59 2.31 0.42 -0.35
C THR A 59 1.86 -0.85 0.35
N GLY A 60 0.86 -0.72 1.21
CA GLY A 60 0.45 -1.71 2.23
C GLY A 60 0.10 -3.12 1.73
N PHE A 61 0.18 -3.39 0.42
CA PHE A 61 0.10 -4.75 -0.11
C PHE A 61 1.30 -5.61 0.29
N LYS A 62 2.53 -5.08 0.25
CA LYS A 62 3.73 -5.89 0.57
C LYS A 62 3.88 -6.13 2.07
N GLU A 63 3.53 -5.15 2.90
CA GLU A 63 3.64 -5.26 4.36
C GLU A 63 2.63 -6.24 4.94
N ASN A 64 1.44 -6.34 4.34
CA ASN A 64 0.38 -7.26 4.75
C ASN A 64 0.57 -8.70 4.24
N ALA A 65 1.46 -8.93 3.26
CA ALA A 65 1.67 -10.24 2.65
C ALA A 65 2.17 -11.31 3.65
N LYS A 66 2.82 -10.90 4.75
CA LYS A 66 3.31 -11.80 5.80
C LYS A 66 2.25 -12.27 6.80
N TYR A 67 1.07 -11.64 6.83
CA TYR A 67 -0.02 -12.02 7.75
C TYR A 67 -0.96 -13.06 7.12
N GLY A 68 -1.69 -13.79 7.97
CA GLY A 68 -2.63 -14.85 7.56
C GLY A 68 -2.00 -16.24 7.62
N LEU A 69 -2.51 -17.16 6.81
CA LEU A 69 -2.11 -18.58 6.81
C LEU A 69 -0.94 -18.88 5.85
N GLY A 70 -0.09 -17.89 5.55
CA GLY A 70 1.05 -18.06 4.64
C GLY A 70 0.70 -18.22 3.15
N VAL A 71 -0.58 -18.24 2.77
CA VAL A 71 -1.03 -18.36 1.36
C VAL A 71 -0.81 -17.09 0.53
N ASN A 72 -0.55 -15.96 1.19
CA ASN A 72 -0.31 -14.66 0.57
C ASN A 72 1.10 -14.51 -0.03
N THR A 73 2.03 -15.42 0.31
CA THR A 73 3.41 -15.44 -0.18
C THR A 73 3.67 -16.53 -1.22
N LEU A 74 2.65 -17.32 -1.59
CA LEU A 74 2.78 -18.38 -2.58
C LEU A 74 2.87 -17.82 -4.00
N ASP A 75 3.75 -18.41 -4.80
CA ASP A 75 3.74 -18.19 -6.25
C ASP A 75 2.43 -18.74 -6.87
N PRO A 76 1.93 -18.20 -7.99
CA PRO A 76 0.74 -18.71 -8.66
C PRO A 76 0.73 -20.23 -8.87
N GLY A 77 1.87 -20.85 -9.18
CA GLY A 77 1.98 -22.30 -9.34
C GLY A 77 1.67 -23.07 -8.05
N GLN A 78 2.26 -22.65 -6.92
CA GLN A 78 2.04 -23.26 -5.61
C GLN A 78 0.60 -23.05 -5.14
N LYS A 79 0.02 -21.88 -5.41
CA LYS A 79 -1.37 -21.55 -5.07
C LYS A 79 -2.36 -22.42 -5.86
N ASN A 80 -2.13 -22.59 -7.16
CA ASN A 80 -2.94 -23.46 -8.00
C ASN A 80 -2.86 -24.92 -7.54
N LEU A 81 -1.65 -25.41 -7.25
CA LEU A 81 -1.47 -26.77 -6.74
C LEU A 81 -2.21 -26.99 -5.42
N LEU A 82 -2.14 -26.03 -4.49
CA LEU A 82 -2.86 -26.11 -3.23
C LEU A 82 -4.39 -26.14 -3.43
N ILE A 83 -4.92 -25.26 -4.29
CA ILE A 83 -6.37 -25.17 -4.56
C ILE A 83 -6.88 -26.44 -5.24
N PHE A 84 -6.30 -26.81 -6.38
CA PHE A 84 -6.78 -27.94 -7.17
C PHE A 84 -6.46 -29.29 -6.51
N GLY A 85 -5.30 -29.39 -5.84
CA GLY A 85 -4.97 -30.58 -5.05
C GLY A 85 -5.95 -30.81 -3.91
N SER A 86 -6.30 -29.75 -3.16
CA SER A 86 -7.26 -29.85 -2.07
C SER A 86 -8.67 -30.19 -2.57
N LEU A 87 -9.13 -29.58 -3.67
CA LEU A 87 -10.41 -29.89 -4.28
C LEU A 87 -10.48 -31.35 -4.77
N PHE A 88 -9.41 -31.86 -5.37
CA PHE A 88 -9.32 -33.24 -5.83
C PHE A 88 -9.37 -34.24 -4.67
N VAL A 89 -8.57 -34.00 -3.63
CA VAL A 89 -8.58 -34.85 -2.42
C VAL A 89 -9.95 -34.84 -1.75
N PHE A 90 -10.57 -33.66 -1.60
CA PHE A 90 -11.93 -33.55 -1.07
C PHE A 90 -12.95 -34.33 -1.90
N PHE A 91 -12.87 -34.23 -3.23
CA PHE A 91 -13.75 -34.97 -4.14
C PHE A 91 -13.61 -36.49 -3.98
N LEU A 92 -12.37 -37.00 -3.86
CA LEU A 92 -12.13 -38.42 -3.63
C LEU A 92 -12.67 -38.89 -2.28
N ILE A 93 -12.49 -38.10 -1.21
CA ILE A 93 -13.06 -38.39 0.11
C ILE A 93 -14.59 -38.41 0.04
N PHE A 94 -15.19 -37.41 -0.62
CA PHE A 94 -16.64 -37.31 -0.79
C PHE A 94 -17.20 -38.54 -1.51
N LEU A 95 -16.60 -38.96 -2.63
CA LEU A 95 -17.01 -40.17 -3.35
C LEU A 95 -16.86 -41.44 -2.50
N SER A 96 -15.75 -41.57 -1.75
CA SER A 96 -15.51 -42.72 -0.88
C SER A 96 -16.54 -42.82 0.24
N LEU A 97 -16.97 -41.69 0.81
CA LEU A 97 -17.98 -41.66 1.87
C LEU A 97 -19.39 -41.88 1.32
N TYR A 98 -19.68 -41.34 0.12
CA TYR A 98 -20.96 -41.58 -0.56
C TYR A 98 -21.16 -43.06 -0.91
N GLY A 99 -20.08 -43.75 -1.32
CA GLY A 99 -20.13 -45.19 -1.65
C GLY A 99 -20.24 -46.14 -0.46
N LEU A 100 -20.21 -45.64 0.79
CA LEU A 100 -20.39 -46.43 2.01
C LEU A 100 -21.85 -46.45 2.51
N GLY A 101 -22.75 -45.70 1.86
CA GLY A 101 -24.18 -45.61 2.19
C GLY A 101 -25.09 -46.42 1.29
#